data_AF-A0A954UVL1-F1
#
_entry.id   AF-A0A954UVL1-F1
#
_cell.length_a   1.000
_cell.length_b   1.000
_cell.length_c   1.000
_cell.angle_alpha   90.00
_cell.angle_beta   90.00
_cell.angle_gamma   90.00
#
_symmetry.space_group_name_H-M   'P 1'
#
loop_
_entity.id
_entity.type
_entity.pdbx_description
1 polymer ?
#
loop_
_entity_poly.entity_id
_entity_poly.type
_entity_poly.pdbx_seq_one_letter_code
_entity_poly.pdbx_strand_id
1 'polypeptide(L)'
;MSGLFDAQVTGDRSQQRYAPRCYQADAIEKTFQLWATHCGVMVRLATGMGKTATASFIADEWLKLGCQHHVMVLVHETQLVSQWKREIRKYTGATVAIEQANSKVSGIVLPRVVVASRASLLERTVLGEDGESHTVSRLHKFDPSLNWLVIVDEAHRYSRRLTTCGHVFEHFERNPDHRRLGLSATPERGDGVSLEDLFGGVAADITMVKAVHEGFAVPFDQRYIKVESVDFRNLHEVAGDFSDGELGVVLSEQKALQSMCIPMLDKVGDRRNLIFCPTVENAKLVTAFLNARCGKMAARTLSGTDSPEVRERVFGDHHRGIFQHLAVCGLCREGYDDPGLRAVTIFRPTKSRTLAEQMRGRGCRPLPGIVDGLDTADQRRAAIAASDKPDCLIVDLVGATSLEPCGSTVEIYADGKPDEVIARATQIVEAGETDVIKAIDRAEDEIANEKRKERLEAALEAARKVTADMRRRARIQANVQYSEFQVNQGHGLGQVSERAKEWAANVVMPFGKFKGERLGDRPDWHLKYLSQKMPNTKIGRAAATELAGRSSV
;
A
#
# COMPACT_ATOMS: atom_id res chain seq x y z
N MET A 1 -17.97 44.03 41.31
CA MET A 1 -19.06 43.06 41.57
C MET A 1 -19.82 42.90 40.26
N SER A 2 -19.36 41.95 39.44
CA SER A 2 -19.85 41.65 38.10
C SER A 2 -20.97 40.61 38.18
N GLY A 3 -22.14 40.97 37.65
CA GLY A 3 -23.32 40.11 37.58
C GLY A 3 -23.21 39.04 36.50
N LEU A 4 -23.78 37.89 36.83
CA LEU A 4 -23.98 36.72 35.98
C LEU A 4 -24.85 37.03 34.76
N PHE A 5 -24.43 36.56 33.59
CA PHE A 5 -25.31 35.98 32.58
C PHE A 5 -24.57 34.81 31.91
N ASP A 6 -25.08 33.61 32.17
CA ASP A 6 -24.73 32.35 31.53
C ASP A 6 -24.95 32.47 30.01
N ALA A 7 -23.86 32.42 29.25
CA ALA A 7 -23.92 32.16 27.82
C ALA A 7 -23.59 30.67 27.60
N GLN A 8 -24.65 29.87 27.45
CA GLN A 8 -24.56 28.52 26.92
C GLN A 8 -23.87 28.56 25.56
N VAL A 9 -22.62 28.12 25.52
CA VAL A 9 -21.91 27.84 24.27
C VAL A 9 -22.45 26.53 23.71
N THR A 10 -23.58 26.58 23.01
CA THR A 10 -23.97 25.55 22.05
C THR A 10 -23.08 25.67 20.83
N GLY A 11 -21.83 25.22 20.95
CA GLY A 11 -20.93 25.05 19.81
C GLY A 11 -21.45 23.93 18.93
N ASP A 12 -21.92 24.30 17.74
CA ASP A 12 -22.18 23.38 16.64
C ASP A 12 -20.93 22.51 16.40
N ARG A 13 -21.03 21.20 16.68
CA ARG A 13 -19.95 20.21 16.48
C ARG A 13 -19.78 19.83 15.00
N SER A 14 -20.42 20.52 14.06
CA SER A 14 -20.29 20.24 12.63
C SER A 14 -19.09 20.96 12.01
N GLN A 15 -18.25 20.18 11.30
CA GLN A 15 -17.03 20.57 10.58
C GLN A 15 -15.72 20.69 11.38
N GLN A 16 -15.34 19.63 12.07
CA GLN A 16 -13.91 19.37 12.29
C GLN A 16 -13.29 19.06 10.90
N ARG A 17 -12.53 20.02 10.31
CA ARG A 17 -11.79 19.78 9.07
C ARG A 17 -10.65 18.79 9.35
N TYR A 18 -10.79 17.57 8.85
CA TYR A 18 -9.72 16.58 8.87
C TYR A 18 -8.61 17.02 7.90
N ALA A 19 -7.36 17.05 8.37
CA ALA A 19 -6.19 17.36 7.56
C ALA A 19 -5.41 16.08 7.21
N PRO A 20 -4.85 15.97 5.99
CA PRO A 20 -3.95 14.88 5.65
C PRO A 20 -2.66 14.97 6.46
N ARG A 21 -2.10 13.82 6.84
CA ARG A 21 -0.73 13.73 7.38
C ARG A 21 0.29 14.09 6.30
N CYS A 22 1.53 14.41 6.68
CA CYS A 22 2.55 14.85 5.71
C CYS A 22 2.76 13.82 4.58
N TYR A 23 2.88 12.52 4.86
CA TYR A 23 3.02 11.51 3.81
C TYR A 23 1.76 11.39 2.92
N GLN A 24 0.58 11.70 3.45
CA GLN A 24 -0.66 11.73 2.67
C GLN A 24 -0.72 12.98 1.79
N ALA A 25 -0.29 14.13 2.31
CA ALA A 25 -0.16 15.37 1.55
C ALA A 25 0.83 15.19 0.38
N ASP A 26 2.00 14.60 0.64
CA ASP A 26 2.99 14.26 -0.38
C ASP A 26 2.42 13.28 -1.42
N ALA A 27 1.67 12.27 -0.97
CA ALA A 27 1.01 11.32 -1.86
C ALA A 27 -0.02 12.01 -2.77
N ILE A 28 -0.85 12.90 -2.22
CA ILE A 28 -1.82 13.69 -2.98
C ILE A 28 -1.09 14.52 -4.04
N GLU A 29 -0.07 15.27 -3.63
CA GLU A 29 0.71 16.13 -4.52
C GLU A 29 1.32 15.33 -5.67
N LYS A 30 2.02 14.24 -5.35
CA LYS A 30 2.66 13.35 -6.33
C LYS A 30 1.65 12.68 -7.25
N THR A 31 0.47 12.30 -6.76
CA THR A 31 -0.58 11.73 -7.60
C THR A 31 -0.97 12.69 -8.73
N PHE A 32 -1.25 13.95 -8.41
CA PHE A 32 -1.60 14.94 -9.42
C PHE A 32 -0.43 15.29 -10.36
N GLN A 33 0.82 15.27 -9.87
CA GLN A 33 2.00 15.42 -10.74
C GLN A 33 2.14 14.24 -11.72
N LEU A 34 1.99 13.00 -11.24
CA LEU A 34 2.13 11.80 -12.06
C LEU A 34 1.00 11.65 -13.08
N TRP A 35 -0.19 12.19 -12.80
CA TRP A 35 -1.28 12.31 -13.77
C TRP A 35 -0.95 13.20 -14.98
N ALA A 36 0.24 13.81 -15.00
CA ALA A 36 0.79 14.53 -16.16
C ALA A 36 1.62 13.62 -17.05
N THR A 37 1.72 12.33 -16.79
CA THR A 37 2.49 11.38 -17.61
C THR A 37 1.84 10.01 -17.64
N HIS A 38 1.05 9.68 -16.61
CA HIS A 38 0.38 8.40 -16.47
C HIS A 38 -1.10 8.63 -16.20
N CYS A 39 -2.00 8.01 -16.98
CA CYS A 39 -3.44 8.08 -16.68
C CYS A 39 -3.80 7.37 -15.37
N GLY A 40 -3.04 6.34 -14.99
CA GLY A 40 -3.21 5.61 -13.75
C GLY A 40 -2.02 5.72 -12.81
N VAL A 41 -2.31 5.95 -11.53
CA VAL A 41 -1.31 6.10 -10.48
C VAL A 41 -1.67 5.20 -9.30
N MET A 42 -0.67 4.53 -8.73
CA MET A 42 -0.77 3.69 -7.55
C MET A 42 -0.34 4.48 -6.30
N VAL A 43 -1.09 4.29 -5.23
CA VAL A 43 -0.74 4.71 -3.87
C VAL A 43 -0.67 3.45 -3.01
N ARG A 44 0.56 3.01 -2.72
CA ARG A 44 0.84 1.91 -1.82
C ARG A 44 0.97 2.43 -0.40
N LEU A 45 0.02 2.08 0.46
CA LEU A 45 0.05 2.42 1.88
C LEU A 45 -0.27 1.16 2.69
N ALA A 46 0.54 0.90 3.71
CA ALA A 46 0.34 -0.20 4.63
C ALA A 46 -1.02 -0.11 5.34
N THR A 47 -1.52 -1.26 5.79
CA THR A 47 -2.78 -1.33 6.54
C THR A 47 -2.68 -0.47 7.80
N GLY A 48 -3.70 0.38 8.02
CA GLY A 48 -3.72 1.34 9.13
C GLY A 48 -3.15 2.72 8.80
N MET A 49 -2.48 2.91 7.65
CA MET A 49 -1.91 4.21 7.24
C MET A 49 -2.91 5.15 6.52
N GLY A 50 -4.20 4.82 6.56
CA GLY A 50 -5.24 5.68 6.00
C GLY A 50 -5.32 5.67 4.47
N LYS A 51 -5.30 4.48 3.85
CA LYS A 51 -5.57 4.30 2.39
C LYS A 51 -6.83 5.04 1.93
N THR A 52 -7.96 4.73 2.55
CA THR A 52 -9.26 5.32 2.23
C THR A 52 -9.30 6.82 2.49
N ALA A 53 -8.63 7.30 3.56
CA ALA A 53 -8.53 8.73 3.85
C ALA A 53 -7.73 9.48 2.77
N THR A 54 -6.55 8.96 2.40
CA THR A 54 -5.70 9.53 1.32
C THR A 54 -6.47 9.60 0.01
N ALA A 55 -7.15 8.53 -0.37
CA ALA A 55 -7.97 8.49 -1.57
C ALA A 55 -9.16 9.46 -1.53
N SER A 56 -9.77 9.64 -0.36
CA SER A 56 -10.86 10.62 -0.17
C SER A 56 -10.36 12.06 -0.34
N PHE A 57 -9.16 12.38 0.15
CA PHE A 57 -8.56 13.69 -0.08
C PHE A 57 -8.20 13.91 -1.56
N ILE A 58 -7.68 12.89 -2.25
CA ILE A 58 -7.44 12.95 -3.70
C ILE A 58 -8.76 13.17 -4.46
N ALA A 59 -9.82 12.45 -4.08
CA ALA A 59 -11.16 12.60 -4.66
C ALA A 59 -11.72 14.01 -4.43
N ASP A 60 -11.53 14.59 -3.24
CA ASP A 60 -11.97 15.95 -2.93
C ASP A 60 -11.26 17.00 -3.82
N GLU A 61 -9.93 16.92 -3.95
CA GLU A 61 -9.16 17.80 -4.83
C GLU A 61 -9.57 17.63 -6.30
N TRP A 62 -9.88 16.41 -6.74
CA TRP A 62 -10.40 16.13 -8.08
C TRP A 62 -11.77 16.80 -8.31
N LEU A 63 -12.69 16.66 -7.36
CA LEU A 63 -14.03 17.24 -7.45
C LEU A 63 -14.02 18.77 -7.44
N LYS A 64 -13.03 19.39 -6.77
CA LYS A 64 -12.87 20.86 -6.75
C LYS A 64 -12.46 21.46 -8.10
N LEU A 65 -11.97 20.65 -9.05
CA LEU A 65 -11.55 21.13 -10.37
C LEU A 65 -12.72 21.64 -11.24
N GLY A 66 -13.95 21.18 -10.98
CA GLY A 66 -15.14 21.66 -11.68
C GLY A 66 -16.28 20.65 -11.71
N CYS A 67 -17.45 21.07 -12.19
CA CYS A 67 -18.66 20.25 -12.22
C CYS A 67 -18.55 18.99 -13.11
N GLN A 68 -17.66 19.01 -14.13
CA GLN A 68 -17.41 17.87 -15.02
C GLN A 68 -16.63 16.73 -14.33
N HIS A 69 -15.98 17.00 -13.19
CA HIS A 69 -15.18 16.01 -12.47
C HIS A 69 -16.06 15.12 -11.59
N HIS A 70 -15.99 13.82 -11.84
CA HIS A 70 -16.75 12.77 -11.17
C HIS A 70 -15.80 11.70 -10.61
N VAL A 71 -16.26 10.96 -9.60
CA VAL A 71 -15.47 9.91 -8.93
C VAL A 71 -16.26 8.61 -8.92
N MET A 72 -15.63 7.54 -9.41
CA MET A 72 -16.12 6.17 -9.33
C MET A 72 -15.19 5.37 -8.43
N VAL A 73 -15.68 4.86 -7.30
CA VAL A 73 -14.92 3.97 -6.43
C VAL A 73 -15.34 2.54 -6.69
N LEU A 74 -14.41 1.71 -7.12
CA LEU A 74 -14.58 0.28 -7.32
C LEU A 74 -14.10 -0.46 -6.08
N VAL A 75 -15.00 -1.25 -5.50
CA VAL A 75 -14.67 -2.14 -4.38
C VAL A 75 -14.99 -3.59 -4.72
N HIS A 76 -14.16 -4.52 -4.25
CA HIS A 76 -14.35 -5.96 -4.51
C HIS A 76 -15.43 -6.59 -3.62
N GLU A 77 -15.67 -6.03 -2.43
CA GLU A 77 -16.60 -6.56 -1.43
C GLU A 77 -17.73 -5.59 -1.10
N THR A 78 -18.92 -6.16 -0.90
CA THR A 78 -20.16 -5.42 -0.63
C THR A 78 -20.10 -4.62 0.66
N GLN A 79 -19.44 -5.15 1.69
CA GLN A 79 -19.39 -4.47 2.98
C GLN A 79 -18.51 -3.21 2.96
N LEU A 80 -17.47 -3.19 2.13
CA LEU A 80 -16.58 -2.03 1.96
C LEU A 80 -17.28 -0.82 1.33
N VAL A 81 -18.37 -1.03 0.58
CA VAL A 81 -19.16 0.06 -0.02
C VAL A 81 -19.64 1.04 1.05
N SER A 82 -20.15 0.51 2.16
CA SER A 82 -20.66 1.32 3.28
C SER A 82 -19.55 2.13 3.97
N GLN A 83 -18.37 1.52 4.13
CA GLN A 83 -17.20 2.16 4.69
C GLN A 83 -16.71 3.31 3.80
N TRP A 84 -16.56 3.07 2.50
CA TRP A 84 -16.14 4.09 1.54
C TRP A 84 -17.12 5.27 1.50
N LYS A 85 -18.43 5.00 1.52
CA LYS A 85 -19.44 6.06 1.62
C LYS A 85 -19.25 6.92 2.87
N ARG A 86 -19.00 6.30 4.03
CA ARG A 86 -18.80 7.01 5.30
C ARG A 86 -17.51 7.84 5.29
N GLU A 87 -16.39 7.27 4.86
CA GLU A 87 -15.10 7.96 4.83
C GLU A 87 -15.10 9.13 3.83
N ILE A 88 -15.63 8.95 2.62
CA ILE A 88 -15.74 10.06 1.66
C ILE A 88 -16.60 11.17 2.24
N ARG A 89 -17.80 10.85 2.76
CA ARG A 89 -18.66 11.87 3.39
C ARG A 89 -17.95 12.58 4.54
N LYS A 90 -17.16 11.86 5.34
CA LYS A 90 -16.40 12.39 6.48
C LYS A 90 -15.32 13.38 6.05
N TYR A 91 -14.53 13.06 5.01
CA TYR A 91 -13.40 13.91 4.60
C TYR A 91 -13.77 14.99 3.58
N THR A 92 -14.72 14.72 2.70
CA THR A 92 -15.06 15.60 1.58
C THR A 92 -16.40 16.32 1.76
N GLY A 93 -17.26 15.82 2.64
CA GLY A 93 -18.65 16.29 2.76
C GLY A 93 -19.54 15.92 1.58
N ALA A 94 -19.01 15.23 0.55
CA ALA A 94 -19.75 14.93 -0.67
C ALA A 94 -20.87 13.91 -0.42
N THR A 95 -21.97 14.08 -1.14
CA THR A 95 -23.04 13.08 -1.22
C THR A 95 -22.56 11.92 -2.09
N VAL A 96 -22.63 10.71 -1.56
CA VAL A 96 -22.17 9.49 -2.22
C VAL A 96 -23.36 8.61 -2.59
N ALA A 97 -23.47 8.30 -3.88
CA ALA A 97 -24.42 7.31 -4.38
C ALA A 97 -23.81 5.90 -4.36
N ILE A 98 -24.65 4.88 -4.19
CA ILE A 98 -24.22 3.48 -4.13
C ILE A 98 -24.76 2.72 -5.34
N GLU A 99 -23.88 1.97 -6.01
CA GLU A 99 -24.24 1.00 -7.05
C GLU A 99 -23.89 -0.42 -6.58
N GLN A 100 -24.87 -1.11 -6.01
CA GLN A 100 -24.67 -2.44 -5.46
C GLN A 100 -25.98 -3.23 -5.41
N ALA A 101 -25.99 -4.45 -5.97
CA ALA A 101 -27.12 -5.38 -5.89
C ALA A 101 -28.46 -4.69 -6.26
N ASN A 102 -29.33 -4.44 -5.28
CA ASN A 102 -30.63 -3.79 -5.47
C ASN A 102 -30.56 -2.25 -5.42
N SER A 103 -29.49 -1.67 -4.88
CA SER A 103 -29.24 -0.23 -4.93
C SER A 103 -28.72 0.17 -6.31
N LYS A 104 -29.47 1.05 -6.98
CA LYS A 104 -29.15 1.55 -8.32
C LYS A 104 -29.07 3.06 -8.27
N VAL A 105 -28.01 3.62 -8.84
CA VAL A 105 -27.97 5.03 -9.24
C VAL A 105 -29.03 5.25 -10.31
N SER A 106 -29.98 6.15 -10.02
CA SER A 106 -31.08 6.54 -10.90
C SER A 106 -31.28 8.06 -10.81
N GLY A 107 -31.61 8.70 -11.92
CA GLY A 107 -31.85 10.14 -11.99
C GLY A 107 -31.31 10.75 -13.27
N ILE A 108 -31.82 11.94 -13.62
CA ILE A 108 -31.39 12.70 -14.80
C ILE A 108 -29.99 13.30 -14.59
N VAL A 109 -29.68 13.72 -13.35
CA VAL A 109 -28.38 14.26 -12.97
C VAL A 109 -27.56 13.14 -12.33
N LEU A 110 -26.41 12.83 -12.92
CA LEU A 110 -25.50 11.85 -12.35
C LEU A 110 -24.88 12.35 -11.04
N PRO A 111 -24.81 11.51 -10.00
CA PRO A 111 -24.11 11.85 -8.78
C PRO A 111 -22.60 12.00 -9.06
N ARG A 112 -21.99 13.04 -8.47
CA ARG A 112 -20.56 13.32 -8.62
C ARG A 112 -19.65 12.27 -8.00
N VAL A 113 -20.15 11.50 -7.03
CA VAL A 113 -19.43 10.40 -6.39
C VAL A 113 -20.29 9.16 -6.35
N VAL A 114 -19.76 8.07 -6.90
CA VAL A 114 -20.40 6.74 -6.92
C VAL A 114 -19.45 5.74 -6.29
N VAL A 115 -19.95 4.92 -5.37
CA VAL A 115 -19.25 3.74 -4.87
C VAL A 115 -19.96 2.51 -5.43
N ALA A 116 -19.24 1.69 -6.19
CA ALA A 116 -19.77 0.55 -6.90
C ALA A 116 -19.04 -0.74 -6.51
N SER A 117 -19.81 -1.80 -6.28
CA SER A 117 -19.25 -3.15 -6.16
C SER A 117 -18.85 -3.68 -7.54
N ARG A 118 -17.71 -4.40 -7.63
CA ARG A 118 -17.24 -5.03 -8.87
C ARG A 118 -18.34 -5.83 -9.56
N ALA A 119 -19.06 -6.67 -8.79
CA ALA A 119 -20.11 -7.55 -9.29
C ALA A 119 -21.34 -6.84 -9.91
N SER A 120 -21.55 -5.56 -9.58
CA SER A 120 -22.71 -4.80 -10.08
C SER A 120 -22.43 -4.07 -11.39
N LEU A 121 -21.15 -3.86 -11.72
CA LEU A 121 -20.73 -3.27 -13.00
C LEU A 121 -20.34 -4.33 -14.04
N LEU A 122 -20.38 -5.61 -13.68
CA LEU A 122 -20.16 -6.71 -14.62
C LEU A 122 -21.19 -6.67 -15.75
N GLU A 123 -20.69 -6.89 -16.95
CA GLU A 123 -21.51 -7.34 -18.07
C GLU A 123 -22.14 -8.69 -17.71
N ARG A 124 -23.45 -8.78 -17.92
CA ARG A 124 -24.22 -10.02 -17.76
C ARG A 124 -24.88 -10.35 -19.08
N THR A 125 -24.65 -11.55 -19.56
CA THR A 125 -25.44 -12.10 -20.66
C THR A 125 -26.81 -12.50 -20.11
N VAL A 126 -27.86 -11.94 -20.69
CA VAL A 126 -29.26 -12.20 -20.34
C VAL A 126 -29.92 -12.75 -21.59
N LEU A 127 -30.68 -13.83 -21.44
CA LEU A 127 -31.53 -14.32 -22.53
C LEU A 127 -32.73 -13.39 -22.66
N GLY A 128 -32.89 -12.79 -23.83
CA GLY A 128 -34.06 -11.99 -24.17
C GLY A 128 -35.29 -12.87 -24.39
N GLU A 129 -36.46 -12.24 -24.40
CA GLU A 129 -37.74 -12.91 -24.72
C GLU A 129 -37.76 -13.46 -26.17
N ASP A 130 -36.87 -12.95 -27.01
CA ASP A 130 -36.56 -13.38 -28.37
C ASP A 130 -35.69 -14.65 -28.45
N GLY A 131 -35.18 -15.15 -27.32
CA GLY A 131 -34.25 -16.28 -27.25
C GLY A 131 -32.80 -15.91 -27.58
N GLU A 132 -32.51 -14.63 -27.83
CA GLU A 132 -31.15 -14.16 -28.11
C GLU A 132 -30.42 -13.76 -26.83
N SER A 133 -29.09 -13.95 -26.82
CA SER A 133 -28.24 -13.58 -25.70
C SER A 133 -27.83 -12.11 -25.80
N HIS A 134 -28.36 -11.28 -24.91
CA HIS A 134 -28.06 -9.85 -24.83
C HIS A 134 -27.05 -9.57 -23.72
N THR A 135 -26.00 -8.80 -23.99
CA THR A 135 -25.06 -8.37 -22.95
C THR A 135 -25.57 -7.07 -22.32
N VAL A 136 -25.93 -7.14 -21.03
CA VAL A 136 -26.44 -6.01 -20.26
C VAL A 136 -25.42 -5.63 -19.19
N SER A 137 -24.94 -4.39 -19.23
CA SER A 137 -24.08 -3.81 -18.19
C SER A 137 -24.77 -2.60 -17.56
N ARG A 138 -24.64 -2.39 -16.25
CA ARG A 138 -25.11 -1.15 -15.61
C ARG A 138 -24.20 0.06 -15.87
N LEU A 139 -23.08 -0.15 -16.57
CA LEU A 139 -22.05 0.85 -16.83
C LEU A 139 -22.50 1.94 -17.81
N HIS A 140 -23.39 1.61 -18.75
CA HIS A 140 -23.84 2.52 -19.82
C HIS A 140 -24.45 3.84 -19.31
N LYS A 141 -24.97 3.86 -18.09
CA LYS A 141 -25.57 5.05 -17.49
C LYS A 141 -24.56 6.09 -17.02
N PHE A 142 -23.29 5.70 -16.85
CA PHE A 142 -22.24 6.62 -16.45
C PHE A 142 -21.65 7.21 -17.72
N ASP A 143 -21.97 8.47 -18.01
CA ASP A 143 -21.52 9.15 -19.22
C ASP A 143 -19.98 9.17 -19.30
N PRO A 144 -19.36 8.50 -20.29
CA PRO A 144 -17.91 8.42 -20.39
C PRO A 144 -17.28 9.74 -20.84
N SER A 145 -18.05 10.73 -21.33
CA SER A 145 -17.53 12.04 -21.73
C SER A 145 -17.15 12.94 -20.54
N LEU A 146 -17.58 12.60 -19.33
CA LEU A 146 -17.23 13.31 -18.10
C LEU A 146 -15.81 12.96 -17.61
N ASN A 147 -15.22 13.83 -16.79
CA ASN A 147 -13.87 13.64 -16.24
C ASN A 147 -13.92 12.71 -15.03
N TRP A 148 -13.88 11.40 -15.27
CA TRP A 148 -13.93 10.38 -14.23
C TRP A 148 -12.56 10.13 -13.58
N LEU A 149 -12.52 10.18 -12.25
CA LEU A 149 -11.50 9.54 -11.44
C LEU A 149 -12.01 8.17 -11.01
N VAL A 150 -11.38 7.10 -11.51
CA VAL A 150 -11.69 5.72 -11.14
C VAL A 150 -10.73 5.28 -10.03
N ILE A 151 -11.24 5.21 -8.80
CA ILE A 151 -10.50 4.73 -7.63
C ILE A 151 -10.74 3.23 -7.50
N VAL A 152 -9.67 2.46 -7.36
CA VAL A 152 -9.71 1.00 -7.26
C VAL A 152 -9.09 0.59 -5.94
N ASP A 153 -9.93 0.10 -5.02
CA ASP A 153 -9.47 -0.47 -3.75
C ASP A 153 -8.99 -1.90 -3.96
N GLU A 154 -7.95 -2.30 -3.22
CA GLU A 154 -7.22 -3.56 -3.43
C GLU A 154 -6.86 -3.80 -4.91
N ALA A 155 -6.19 -2.81 -5.51
CA ALA A 155 -5.86 -2.75 -6.93
C ALA A 155 -5.15 -4.01 -7.48
N HIS A 156 -4.44 -4.77 -6.64
CA HIS A 156 -3.85 -6.07 -6.99
C HIS A 156 -4.89 -7.13 -7.45
N ARG A 157 -6.18 -6.93 -7.16
CA ARG A 157 -7.31 -7.77 -7.60
C ARG A 157 -7.81 -7.43 -9.00
N TYR A 158 -7.30 -6.36 -9.61
CA TYR A 158 -7.76 -5.84 -10.89
C TYR A 158 -6.66 -5.97 -11.94
N SER A 159 -7.06 -6.33 -13.15
CA SER A 159 -6.18 -6.37 -14.32
C SER A 159 -7.01 -6.03 -15.55
N ARG A 160 -6.36 -5.37 -16.50
CA ARG A 160 -6.96 -5.04 -17.80
C ARG A 160 -7.40 -6.30 -18.55
N ARG A 161 -6.72 -7.43 -18.32
CA ARG A 161 -6.96 -8.72 -19.00
C ARG A 161 -8.10 -9.53 -18.39
N LEU A 162 -8.63 -9.12 -17.24
CA LEU A 162 -9.76 -9.82 -16.62
C LEU A 162 -11.04 -9.46 -17.37
N THR A 163 -11.71 -10.47 -17.93
CA THR A 163 -13.04 -10.35 -18.56
C THR A 163 -14.09 -9.74 -17.63
N THR A 164 -13.86 -9.80 -16.32
CA THR A 164 -14.75 -9.25 -15.30
C THR A 164 -14.51 -7.78 -14.98
N CYS A 165 -13.42 -7.14 -15.40
CA CYS A 165 -13.22 -5.72 -15.09
C CYS A 165 -12.55 -4.88 -16.18
N GLY A 166 -11.99 -5.48 -17.23
CA GLY A 166 -11.39 -4.76 -18.34
C GLY A 166 -12.34 -3.74 -18.97
N HIS A 167 -13.58 -4.14 -19.24
CA HIS A 167 -14.63 -3.31 -19.85
C HIS A 167 -14.98 -2.07 -19.02
N VAL A 168 -14.83 -2.12 -17.68
CA VAL A 168 -15.05 -0.97 -16.80
C VAL A 168 -14.01 0.11 -17.07
N PHE A 169 -12.75 -0.26 -17.22
CA PHE A 169 -11.67 0.68 -17.53
C PHE A 169 -11.80 1.21 -18.95
N GLU A 170 -12.06 0.33 -19.92
CA GLU A 170 -12.25 0.70 -21.34
C GLU A 170 -13.37 1.72 -21.54
N HIS A 171 -14.45 1.63 -20.76
CA HIS A 171 -15.54 2.59 -20.81
C HIS A 171 -15.11 4.01 -20.42
N PHE A 172 -14.40 4.16 -19.30
CA PHE A 172 -13.94 5.48 -18.84
C PHE A 172 -12.74 6.01 -19.64
N GLU A 173 -11.95 5.12 -20.25
CA GLU A 173 -10.83 5.48 -21.12
C GLU A 173 -11.24 6.21 -22.41
N ARG A 174 -12.53 6.17 -22.77
CA ARG A 174 -13.07 6.92 -23.91
C ARG A 174 -12.88 8.44 -23.79
N ASN A 175 -12.72 8.95 -22.56
CA ASN A 175 -12.31 10.33 -22.33
C ASN A 175 -10.81 10.39 -21.96
N PRO A 176 -9.96 11.10 -22.72
CA PRO A 176 -8.53 11.23 -22.41
C PRO A 176 -8.25 11.92 -21.06
N ASP A 177 -9.20 12.68 -20.54
CA ASP A 177 -9.10 13.36 -19.25
C ASP A 177 -9.44 12.47 -18.05
N HIS A 178 -9.87 11.22 -18.27
CA HIS A 178 -10.06 10.28 -17.18
C HIS A 178 -8.73 10.03 -16.43
N ARG A 179 -8.83 9.75 -15.13
CA ARG A 179 -7.69 9.36 -14.31
C ARG A 179 -8.04 8.14 -13.47
N ARG A 180 -7.01 7.37 -13.09
CA ARG A 180 -7.16 6.18 -12.24
C ARG A 180 -6.26 6.30 -11.01
N LEU A 181 -6.79 5.84 -9.89
CA LEU A 181 -6.07 5.72 -8.63
C LEU A 181 -6.17 4.28 -8.12
N GLY A 182 -5.04 3.58 -8.06
CA GLY A 182 -4.95 2.26 -7.45
C GLY A 182 -4.55 2.38 -5.99
N LEU A 183 -5.21 1.62 -5.11
CA LEU A 183 -4.86 1.54 -3.69
C LEU A 183 -4.52 0.08 -3.37
N SER A 184 -3.36 -0.15 -2.77
CA SER A 184 -3.01 -1.46 -2.26
C SER A 184 -2.06 -1.36 -1.05
N ALA A 185 -2.06 -2.37 -0.18
CA ALA A 185 -0.94 -2.55 0.75
C ALA A 185 0.19 -3.36 0.09
N THR A 186 -0.19 -4.31 -0.78
CA THR A 186 0.68 -5.22 -1.51
C THR A 186 0.42 -5.09 -3.02
N PRO A 187 1.29 -4.44 -3.80
CA PRO A 187 1.10 -4.29 -5.24
C PRO A 187 1.49 -5.57 -6.01
N GLU A 188 2.23 -6.49 -5.39
CA GLU A 188 2.58 -7.77 -5.98
C GLU A 188 1.34 -8.64 -6.20
N ARG A 189 1.12 -9.09 -7.43
CA ARG A 189 0.06 -10.05 -7.75
C ARG A 189 0.66 -11.46 -7.70
N GLY A 190 -0.03 -12.38 -7.03
CA GLY A 190 0.39 -13.79 -6.96
C GLY A 190 0.36 -14.53 -8.31
N ASP A 191 -0.20 -13.92 -9.36
CA ASP A 191 -0.20 -14.44 -10.73
C ASP A 191 0.89 -13.84 -11.64
N GLY A 192 1.79 -13.00 -11.09
CA GLY A 192 2.94 -12.44 -11.81
C GLY A 192 2.61 -11.40 -12.89
N VAL A 193 1.34 -10.99 -13.02
CA VAL A 193 0.93 -9.98 -14.02
C VAL A 193 1.14 -8.58 -13.44
N SER A 194 1.84 -7.72 -14.19
CA SER A 194 2.15 -6.36 -13.78
C SER A 194 0.89 -5.49 -13.62
N LEU A 195 0.84 -4.69 -12.54
CA LEU A 195 -0.16 -3.64 -12.36
C LEU A 195 0.14 -2.38 -13.18
N GLU A 196 1.33 -2.29 -13.78
CA GLU A 196 1.78 -1.13 -14.58
C GLU A 196 0.83 -0.85 -15.76
N ASP A 197 0.22 -1.90 -16.35
CA ASP A 197 -0.76 -1.79 -17.43
C ASP A 197 -1.94 -0.87 -17.06
N LEU A 198 -2.34 -0.84 -15.78
CA LEU A 198 -3.41 0.01 -15.27
C LEU A 198 -2.89 1.23 -14.52
N PHE A 199 -1.78 1.09 -13.80
CA PHE A 199 -1.22 2.08 -12.87
C PHE A 199 0.30 2.23 -13.06
N GLY A 200 0.70 2.91 -14.14
CA GLY A 200 2.12 3.09 -14.48
C GLY A 200 2.89 4.05 -13.55
N GLY A 201 2.21 4.95 -12.84
CA GLY A 201 2.85 5.85 -11.87
C GLY A 201 2.73 5.34 -10.43
N VAL A 202 3.73 5.57 -9.56
CA VAL A 202 3.65 5.29 -8.11
C VAL A 202 3.83 6.59 -7.34
N ALA A 203 2.76 7.10 -6.73
CA ALA A 203 2.79 8.38 -6.00
C ALA A 203 3.30 8.22 -4.56
N ALA A 204 3.04 7.07 -3.95
CA ALA A 204 3.52 6.75 -2.62
C ALA A 204 3.79 5.27 -2.49
N ASP A 205 4.89 4.97 -1.82
CA ASP A 205 5.19 3.65 -1.27
C ASP A 205 5.54 3.83 0.21
N ILE A 206 4.55 3.56 1.06
CA ILE A 206 4.66 3.56 2.52
C ILE A 206 4.35 2.15 3.01
N THR A 207 5.38 1.32 3.05
CA THR A 207 5.35 -0.01 3.67
C THR A 207 5.17 0.10 5.20
N MET A 208 4.82 -1.00 5.86
CA MET A 208 4.69 -0.99 7.33
C MET A 208 6.00 -0.61 8.00
N VAL A 209 7.11 -1.08 7.45
CA VAL A 209 8.48 -0.75 7.85
C VAL A 209 8.73 0.75 7.83
N LYS A 210 8.46 1.37 6.69
CA LYS A 210 8.66 2.79 6.50
C LYS A 210 7.77 3.59 7.42
N ALA A 211 6.53 3.13 7.63
CA ALA A 211 5.64 3.74 8.61
C ALA A 211 6.20 3.67 10.04
N VAL A 212 6.80 2.55 10.47
CA VAL A 212 7.45 2.43 11.79
C VAL A 212 8.68 3.34 11.87
N HIS A 213 9.55 3.31 10.86
CA HIS A 213 10.76 4.13 10.79
C HIS A 213 10.43 5.64 10.80
N GLU A 214 9.40 6.05 10.08
CA GLU A 214 8.93 7.44 10.06
C GLU A 214 8.08 7.82 11.28
N GLY A 215 7.81 6.89 12.20
CA GLY A 215 7.04 7.13 13.42
C GLY A 215 5.53 7.30 13.19
N PHE A 216 4.98 6.80 12.08
CA PHE A 216 3.54 6.77 11.81
C PHE A 216 2.86 5.47 12.27
N ALA A 217 3.65 4.42 12.53
CA ALA A 217 3.21 3.16 13.08
C ALA A 217 4.03 2.79 14.31
N VAL A 218 3.39 2.04 15.21
CA VAL A 218 4.04 1.43 16.38
C VAL A 218 4.86 0.21 15.89
N PRO A 219 6.10 0.02 16.37
CA PRO A 219 6.88 -1.17 16.05
C PRO A 219 6.17 -2.44 16.51
N PHE A 220 6.45 -3.56 15.86
CA PHE A 220 5.83 -4.84 16.23
C PHE A 220 6.85 -5.94 16.49
N ASP A 221 6.58 -6.76 17.51
CA ASP A 221 7.32 -7.98 17.84
C ASP A 221 6.53 -9.17 17.31
N GLN A 222 7.02 -9.80 16.23
CA GLN A 222 6.36 -10.97 15.65
C GLN A 222 6.99 -12.27 16.16
N ARG A 223 6.15 -13.11 16.77
CA ARG A 223 6.51 -14.40 17.34
C ARG A 223 5.74 -15.52 16.67
N TYR A 224 6.46 -16.56 16.27
CA TYR A 224 5.87 -17.77 15.72
C TYR A 224 5.68 -18.80 16.82
N ILE A 225 4.48 -19.38 16.88
CA ILE A 225 4.19 -20.53 17.72
C ILE A 225 4.04 -21.72 16.78
N LYS A 226 5.07 -22.58 16.75
CA LYS A 226 5.05 -23.81 15.98
C LYS A 226 4.44 -24.94 16.79
N VAL A 227 3.38 -25.53 16.27
CA VAL A 227 2.71 -26.68 16.88
C VAL A 227 2.93 -27.92 16.02
N GLU A 228 3.81 -28.81 16.45
CA GLU A 228 4.19 -30.00 15.67
C GLU A 228 3.04 -31.01 15.49
N SER A 229 2.09 -31.03 16.43
CA SER A 229 0.94 -31.94 16.38
C SER A 229 -0.12 -31.56 15.35
N VAL A 230 0.04 -30.44 14.62
CA VAL A 230 -0.92 -29.98 13.63
C VAL A 230 -0.25 -29.89 12.27
N ASP A 231 -0.72 -30.70 11.31
CA ASP A 231 -0.17 -30.79 9.96
C ASP A 231 -1.16 -30.27 8.92
N PHE A 232 -0.73 -29.29 8.12
CA PHE A 232 -1.53 -28.68 7.06
C PHE A 232 -1.09 -29.07 5.64
N ARG A 233 -0.11 -29.98 5.49
CA ARG A 233 0.47 -30.35 4.18
C ARG A 233 -0.55 -30.95 3.21
N ASN A 234 -1.60 -31.58 3.73
CA ASN A 234 -2.61 -32.27 2.94
C ASN A 234 -3.87 -31.43 2.69
N LEU A 235 -3.89 -30.15 3.09
CA LEU A 235 -5.05 -29.28 2.88
C LEU A 235 -5.10 -28.77 1.44
N HIS A 236 -6.30 -28.68 0.91
CA HIS A 236 -6.53 -28.13 -0.42
C HIS A 236 -6.29 -26.62 -0.45
N GLU A 237 -5.86 -26.13 -1.61
CA GLU A 237 -5.68 -24.71 -1.87
C GLU A 237 -6.86 -24.13 -2.65
N VAL A 238 -7.34 -22.98 -2.20
CA VAL A 238 -8.36 -22.16 -2.87
C VAL A 238 -7.75 -20.79 -3.13
N ALA A 239 -7.62 -20.43 -4.41
CA ALA A 239 -7.03 -19.16 -4.84
C ALA A 239 -5.62 -18.88 -4.25
N GLY A 240 -4.79 -19.91 -4.11
CA GLY A 240 -3.41 -19.81 -3.62
C GLY A 240 -3.28 -19.66 -2.10
N ASP A 241 -4.37 -19.82 -1.34
CA ASP A 241 -4.36 -19.93 0.12
C ASP A 241 -5.04 -21.25 0.52
N PHE A 242 -4.91 -21.67 1.78
CA PHE A 242 -5.59 -22.87 2.27
C PHE A 242 -7.12 -22.74 2.25
N SER A 243 -7.81 -23.87 2.09
CA SER A 243 -9.25 -23.95 2.29
C SER A 243 -9.63 -23.59 3.74
N ASP A 244 -10.30 -22.46 3.92
CA ASP A 244 -10.77 -21.99 5.23
C ASP A 244 -11.62 -23.06 5.96
N GLY A 245 -12.42 -23.83 5.21
CA GLY A 245 -13.24 -24.91 5.76
C GLY A 245 -12.41 -26.05 6.37
N GLU A 246 -11.41 -26.53 5.64
CA GLU A 246 -10.56 -27.64 6.11
C GLU A 246 -9.62 -27.20 7.24
N LEU A 247 -9.06 -25.99 7.14
CA LEU A 247 -8.33 -25.35 8.24
C LEU A 247 -9.19 -25.29 9.49
N GLY A 248 -10.44 -24.85 9.35
CA GLY A 248 -11.40 -24.78 10.44
C GLY A 248 -11.61 -26.12 11.13
N VAL A 249 -11.71 -27.23 10.39
CA VAL A 249 -11.88 -28.58 10.96
C VAL A 249 -10.65 -28.98 11.77
N VAL A 250 -9.45 -28.90 11.17
CA VAL A 250 -8.20 -29.30 11.80
C VAL A 250 -7.93 -28.47 13.07
N LEU A 251 -8.12 -27.16 12.99
CA LEU A 251 -7.87 -26.23 14.11
C LEU A 251 -8.93 -26.31 15.22
N SER A 252 -10.07 -26.94 14.94
CA SER A 252 -11.14 -27.17 15.92
C SER A 252 -10.99 -28.49 16.66
N GLU A 253 -10.08 -29.37 16.23
CA GLU A 253 -9.74 -30.57 16.99
C GLU A 253 -9.22 -30.19 18.38
N GLN A 254 -9.75 -30.82 19.42
CA GLN A 254 -9.49 -30.41 20.81
C GLN A 254 -8.00 -30.33 21.15
N LYS A 255 -7.18 -31.28 20.68
CA LYS A 255 -5.72 -31.27 20.90
C LYS A 255 -5.04 -30.11 20.16
N ALA A 256 -5.42 -29.85 18.91
CA ALA A 256 -4.89 -28.74 18.11
C ALA A 256 -5.26 -27.39 18.75
N LEU A 257 -6.53 -27.21 19.10
CA LEU A 257 -7.04 -26.01 19.76
C LEU A 257 -6.30 -25.72 21.07
N GLN A 258 -6.12 -26.74 21.92
CA GLN A 258 -5.41 -26.63 23.19
C GLN A 258 -3.93 -26.27 23.01
N SER A 259 -3.23 -27.01 22.14
CA SER A 259 -1.80 -26.82 21.88
C SER A 259 -1.49 -25.47 21.25
N MET A 260 -2.46 -24.84 20.59
CA MET A 260 -2.35 -23.48 20.04
C MET A 260 -2.75 -22.38 21.03
N CYS A 261 -3.90 -22.53 21.70
CA CYS A 261 -4.44 -21.47 22.56
C CYS A 261 -3.61 -21.25 23.84
N ILE A 262 -3.03 -22.31 24.42
CA ILE A 262 -2.23 -22.22 25.64
C ILE A 262 -0.98 -21.34 25.45
N PRO A 263 -0.05 -21.66 24.52
CA PRO A 263 1.12 -20.82 24.32
C PRO A 263 0.75 -19.43 23.78
N MET A 264 -0.34 -19.30 23.00
CA MET A 264 -0.86 -17.99 22.60
C MET A 264 -1.19 -17.11 23.81
N LEU A 265 -1.95 -17.64 24.78
CA LEU A 265 -2.29 -16.92 26.02
C LEU A 265 -1.04 -16.49 26.78
N ASP A 266 -0.06 -17.39 26.92
CA ASP A 266 1.20 -17.12 27.63
C ASP A 266 1.99 -15.98 26.99
N LYS A 267 2.04 -15.92 25.65
CA LYS A 267 2.71 -14.83 24.92
C LYS A 267 1.93 -13.52 24.97
N VAL A 268 0.61 -13.58 24.79
CA VAL A 268 -0.25 -12.39 24.77
C VAL A 268 -0.28 -11.69 26.13
N GLY A 269 -0.32 -12.46 27.23
CA GLY A 269 -0.37 -11.91 28.57
C GLY A 269 -1.68 -11.15 28.84
N ASP A 270 -1.58 -9.91 29.30
CA ASP A 270 -2.70 -9.00 29.59
C ASP A 270 -3.08 -8.08 28.41
N ARG A 271 -2.37 -8.20 27.28
CA ARG A 271 -2.59 -7.36 26.11
C ARG A 271 -3.98 -7.58 25.52
N ARG A 272 -4.64 -6.48 25.16
CA ARG A 272 -5.87 -6.50 24.35
C ARG A 272 -5.57 -7.12 22.99
N ASN A 273 -6.24 -8.21 22.66
CA ASN A 273 -5.88 -9.11 21.57
C ASN A 273 -7.00 -9.23 20.54
N LEU A 274 -6.64 -9.13 19.26
CA LEU A 274 -7.51 -9.46 18.13
C LEU A 274 -7.05 -10.77 17.51
N ILE A 275 -7.91 -11.78 17.48
CA ILE A 275 -7.61 -13.13 17.01
C ILE A 275 -8.31 -13.40 15.68
N PHE A 276 -7.57 -13.69 14.63
CA PHE A 276 -8.11 -14.01 13.31
C PHE A 276 -8.24 -15.52 13.12
N CYS A 277 -9.48 -16.00 13.01
CA CYS A 277 -9.81 -17.41 12.84
C CYS A 277 -10.25 -17.73 11.39
N PRO A 278 -10.02 -18.97 10.90
CA PRO A 278 -10.40 -19.39 9.55
C PRO A 278 -11.92 -19.48 9.35
N THR A 279 -12.66 -19.93 10.36
CA THR A 279 -14.11 -20.14 10.29
C THR A 279 -14.83 -19.56 11.50
N VAL A 280 -16.12 -19.29 11.35
CA VAL A 280 -16.99 -18.81 12.43
C VAL A 280 -17.03 -19.82 13.57
N GLU A 281 -17.09 -21.11 13.25
CA GLU A 281 -17.11 -22.18 14.24
C GLU A 281 -15.80 -22.25 15.02
N ASN A 282 -14.66 -22.18 14.34
CA ASN A 282 -13.36 -22.14 15.00
C ASN A 282 -13.25 -20.92 15.94
N ALA A 283 -13.72 -19.75 15.49
CA ALA A 283 -13.71 -18.53 16.31
C ALA A 283 -14.53 -18.68 17.60
N LYS A 284 -15.68 -19.36 17.53
CA LYS A 284 -16.52 -19.68 18.71
C LYS A 284 -15.81 -20.67 19.64
N LEU A 285 -15.18 -21.71 19.10
CA LEU A 285 -14.44 -22.71 19.89
C LEU A 285 -13.23 -22.09 20.59
N VAL A 286 -12.44 -21.27 19.90
CA VAL A 286 -11.36 -20.48 20.51
C VAL A 286 -11.93 -19.64 21.65
N THR A 287 -13.01 -18.90 21.40
CA THR A 287 -13.64 -18.05 22.44
C THR A 287 -14.09 -18.86 23.66
N ALA A 288 -14.75 -19.99 23.45
CA ALA A 288 -15.19 -20.89 24.52
C ALA A 288 -14.00 -21.44 25.32
N PHE A 289 -12.94 -21.85 24.63
CA PHE A 289 -11.71 -22.34 25.25
C PHE A 289 -11.05 -21.27 26.13
N LEU A 290 -10.89 -20.05 25.61
CA LEU A 290 -10.27 -18.94 26.37
C LEU A 290 -11.10 -18.60 27.62
N ASN A 291 -12.42 -18.52 27.49
CA ASN A 291 -13.30 -18.25 28.62
C ASN A 291 -13.22 -19.34 29.70
N ALA A 292 -13.22 -20.62 29.30
CA ALA A 292 -13.07 -21.74 30.21
C ALA A 292 -11.70 -21.72 30.90
N ARG A 293 -10.62 -21.47 30.15
CA ARG A 293 -9.25 -21.45 30.67
C ARG A 293 -8.99 -20.30 31.64
N CYS A 294 -9.61 -19.14 31.39
CA CYS A 294 -9.49 -17.96 32.25
C CYS A 294 -10.49 -17.95 33.41
N GLY A 295 -11.49 -18.85 33.42
CA GLY A 295 -12.54 -18.89 34.45
C GLY A 295 -13.45 -17.65 34.46
N LYS A 296 -13.47 -16.86 33.38
CA LYS A 296 -14.23 -15.61 33.24
C LYS A 296 -14.55 -15.33 31.77
N MET A 297 -15.43 -14.37 31.52
CA MET A 297 -15.74 -13.88 30.16
C MET A 297 -14.62 -12.99 29.61
N ALA A 298 -13.44 -13.59 29.40
CA ALA A 298 -12.24 -12.92 28.87
C ALA A 298 -12.30 -12.72 27.34
N ALA A 299 -13.13 -13.48 26.63
CA ALA A 299 -13.18 -13.52 25.18
C ALA A 299 -14.62 -13.43 24.63
N ARG A 300 -14.75 -12.84 23.44
CA ARG A 300 -15.98 -12.84 22.63
C ARG A 300 -15.65 -13.08 21.15
N THR A 301 -16.67 -13.48 20.39
CA THR A 301 -16.55 -13.77 18.95
C THR A 301 -17.37 -12.79 18.12
N LEU A 302 -16.90 -12.48 16.92
CA LEU A 302 -17.68 -11.82 15.86
C LEU A 302 -17.42 -12.46 14.48
N SER A 303 -18.39 -12.35 13.58
CA SER A 303 -18.26 -12.74 12.18
C SER A 303 -18.87 -11.73 11.22
N GLY A 304 -18.59 -11.90 9.92
CA GLY A 304 -19.21 -11.11 8.85
C GLY A 304 -20.73 -11.27 8.73
N THR A 305 -21.34 -12.25 9.40
CA THR A 305 -22.79 -12.47 9.41
C THR A 305 -23.50 -11.75 10.56
N ASP A 306 -22.76 -11.17 11.51
CA ASP A 306 -23.35 -10.44 12.63
C ASP A 306 -23.91 -9.09 12.18
N SER A 307 -25.04 -8.69 12.79
CA SER A 307 -25.67 -7.42 12.47
C SER A 307 -24.75 -6.23 12.80
N PRO A 308 -24.89 -5.09 12.10
CA PRO A 308 -24.10 -3.89 12.39
C PRO A 308 -24.16 -3.46 13.87
N GLU A 309 -25.34 -3.58 14.50
CA GLU A 309 -25.57 -3.20 15.90
C GLU A 309 -24.80 -4.11 16.88
N VAL A 310 -24.79 -5.42 16.60
CA VAL A 310 -24.02 -6.39 17.39
C VAL A 310 -22.52 -6.09 17.28
N ARG A 311 -22.05 -5.83 16.06
CA ARG A 311 -20.65 -5.49 15.79
C ARG A 311 -20.24 -4.21 16.51
N GLU A 312 -21.01 -3.14 16.39
CA GLU A 312 -20.75 -1.87 17.07
C GLU A 312 -20.67 -2.04 18.59
N ARG A 313 -21.62 -2.76 19.19
CA ARG A 313 -21.63 -3.04 20.63
C ARG A 313 -20.39 -3.82 21.07
N VAL A 314 -20.06 -4.92 20.40
CA VAL A 314 -18.95 -5.80 20.79
C VAL A 314 -17.60 -5.12 20.55
N PHE A 315 -17.44 -4.37 19.45
CA PHE A 315 -16.27 -3.55 19.21
C PHE A 315 -16.11 -2.46 20.28
N GLY A 316 -17.20 -1.80 20.68
CA GLY A 316 -17.20 -0.81 21.76
C GLY A 316 -16.82 -1.41 23.11
N ASP A 317 -17.35 -2.60 23.44
CA ASP A 317 -17.00 -3.34 24.66
C ASP A 317 -15.50 -3.73 24.67
N HIS A 318 -14.97 -4.22 23.55
CA HIS A 318 -13.55 -4.56 23.43
C HIS A 318 -12.66 -3.32 23.56
N HIS A 319 -13.04 -2.21 22.89
CA HIS A 319 -12.34 -0.94 22.98
C HIS A 319 -12.30 -0.37 24.40
N ARG A 320 -13.37 -0.56 25.18
CA ARG A 320 -13.42 -0.20 26.61
C ARG A 320 -12.69 -1.18 27.53
N GLY A 321 -12.20 -2.30 27.02
CA GLY A 321 -11.52 -3.33 27.82
C GLY A 321 -12.47 -4.16 28.69
N ILE A 322 -13.76 -4.25 28.35
CA ILE A 322 -14.74 -5.10 29.07
C ILE A 322 -14.36 -6.58 28.98
N PHE A 323 -13.70 -6.98 27.90
CA PHE A 323 -13.07 -8.28 27.71
C PHE A 323 -11.77 -8.09 26.91
N GLN A 324 -10.89 -9.07 26.96
CA GLN A 324 -9.51 -8.95 26.47
C GLN A 324 -9.31 -9.49 25.05
N HIS A 325 -9.98 -10.58 24.70
CA HIS A 325 -9.73 -11.29 23.44
C HIS A 325 -10.95 -11.24 22.52
N LEU A 326 -10.78 -10.69 21.33
CA LEU A 326 -11.80 -10.68 20.30
C LEU A 326 -11.43 -11.65 19.18
N ALA A 327 -12.13 -12.78 19.08
CA ALA A 327 -11.97 -13.71 17.97
C ALA A 327 -12.88 -13.31 16.80
N VAL A 328 -12.32 -13.21 15.60
CA VAL A 328 -13.04 -12.76 14.41
C VAL A 328 -12.86 -13.73 13.24
N CYS A 329 -13.91 -13.90 12.43
CA CYS A 329 -13.87 -14.62 11.18
C CYS A 329 -14.46 -13.76 10.05
N GLY A 330 -13.73 -13.65 8.92
CA GLY A 330 -14.17 -12.88 7.75
C GLY A 330 -14.20 -11.36 7.94
N LEU A 331 -13.87 -10.85 9.12
CA LEU A 331 -13.84 -9.42 9.44
C LEU A 331 -12.43 -8.80 9.31
N CYS A 332 -11.51 -9.47 8.61
CA CYS A 332 -10.14 -8.97 8.40
C CYS A 332 -10.10 -7.60 7.72
N ARG A 333 -11.14 -7.25 6.96
CA ARG A 333 -11.20 -6.05 6.10
C ARG A 333 -12.09 -4.95 6.69
N GLU A 334 -13.14 -5.31 7.41
CA GLU A 334 -14.11 -4.37 7.98
C GLU A 334 -13.70 -3.81 9.35
N GLY A 335 -13.63 -2.48 9.43
CA GLY A 335 -14.25 -1.69 10.51
C GLY A 335 -13.70 -1.75 11.93
N TYR A 336 -12.95 -2.79 12.34
CA TYR A 336 -12.36 -2.81 13.67
C TYR A 336 -11.06 -2.02 13.70
N ASP A 337 -11.23 -0.72 13.93
CA ASP A 337 -10.17 0.27 14.05
C ASP A 337 -10.02 0.68 15.52
N ASP A 338 -9.31 -0.14 16.30
CA ASP A 338 -9.00 0.16 17.69
C ASP A 338 -7.49 0.41 17.87
N PRO A 339 -7.06 1.68 18.01
CA PRO A 339 -5.68 2.02 18.35
C PRO A 339 -5.18 1.36 19.64
N GLY A 340 -6.08 0.99 20.56
CA GLY A 340 -5.75 0.35 21.84
C GLY A 340 -5.38 -1.14 21.73
N LEU A 341 -5.47 -1.76 20.56
CA LEU A 341 -4.98 -3.13 20.34
C LEU A 341 -3.48 -3.21 20.62
N ARG A 342 -3.06 -4.12 21.50
CA ARG A 342 -1.63 -4.36 21.81
C ARG A 342 -1.14 -5.72 21.36
N ALA A 343 -2.05 -6.60 20.96
CA ALA A 343 -1.72 -7.89 20.35
C ALA A 343 -2.65 -8.20 19.17
N VAL A 344 -2.09 -8.86 18.16
CA VAL A 344 -2.82 -9.49 17.07
C VAL A 344 -2.37 -10.94 16.98
N THR A 345 -3.31 -11.88 17.07
CA THR A 345 -3.06 -13.30 16.82
C THR A 345 -3.60 -13.71 15.47
N ILE A 346 -2.73 -14.22 14.61
CA ILE A 346 -3.08 -14.88 13.36
C ILE A 346 -3.29 -16.36 13.70
N PHE A 347 -4.53 -16.72 14.05
CA PHE A 347 -4.90 -18.09 14.40
C PHE A 347 -5.19 -18.95 13.16
N ARG A 348 -5.36 -18.29 12.00
CA ARG A 348 -5.45 -18.94 10.69
C ARG A 348 -4.06 -18.93 10.02
N PRO A 349 -3.40 -20.09 9.85
CA PRO A 349 -2.26 -20.17 8.95
C PRO A 349 -2.68 -19.70 7.55
N THR A 350 -1.85 -18.91 6.90
CA THR A 350 -2.12 -18.40 5.55
C THR A 350 -0.85 -18.43 4.70
N LYS A 351 -1.02 -18.68 3.40
CA LYS A 351 0.02 -18.48 2.38
C LYS A 351 -0.08 -17.09 1.74
N SER A 352 -1.16 -16.36 2.04
CA SER A 352 -1.43 -15.05 1.45
C SER A 352 -0.69 -13.95 2.22
N ARG A 353 0.43 -13.46 1.64
CA ARG A 353 1.17 -12.30 2.13
C ARG A 353 0.27 -11.08 2.35
N THR A 354 -0.60 -10.79 1.38
CA THR A 354 -1.58 -9.69 1.47
C THR A 354 -2.48 -9.82 2.70
N LEU A 355 -3.03 -11.01 2.94
CA LEU A 355 -3.93 -11.21 4.06
C LEU A 355 -3.18 -11.12 5.40
N ALA A 356 -1.98 -11.68 5.47
CA ALA A 356 -1.12 -11.58 6.65
C ALA A 356 -0.79 -10.12 6.99
N GLU A 357 -0.40 -9.31 6.00
CA GLU A 357 -0.14 -7.87 6.19
C GLU A 357 -1.39 -7.08 6.60
N GLN A 358 -2.56 -7.42 6.05
CA GLN A 358 -3.84 -6.83 6.47
C GLN A 358 -4.16 -7.14 7.94
N MET A 359 -3.90 -8.37 8.39
CA MET A 359 -4.11 -8.78 9.78
C MET A 359 -3.13 -8.06 10.72
N ARG A 360 -1.82 -8.12 10.43
CA ARG A 360 -0.76 -7.49 11.25
C ARG A 360 -0.96 -5.98 11.42
N GLY A 361 -1.29 -5.29 10.32
CA GLY A 361 -1.46 -3.84 10.35
C GLY A 361 -2.62 -3.33 11.20
N ARG A 362 -3.52 -4.19 11.69
CA ARG A 362 -4.59 -3.78 12.62
C ARG A 362 -4.04 -3.35 13.99
N GLY A 363 -2.94 -3.97 14.44
CA GLY A 363 -2.32 -3.68 15.73
C GLY A 363 -1.31 -2.54 15.72
N CYS A 364 -0.78 -2.15 14.56
CA CYS A 364 0.38 -1.25 14.48
C CYS A 364 0.03 0.26 14.56
N ARG A 365 -1.21 0.64 14.86
CA ARG A 365 -1.61 2.06 14.94
C ARG A 365 -1.17 2.71 16.26
N PRO A 366 -0.58 3.92 16.25
CA PRO A 366 -0.33 4.69 17.47
C PRO A 366 -1.63 5.08 18.17
N LEU A 367 -1.56 5.34 19.48
CA LEU A 367 -2.70 5.89 20.21
C LEU A 367 -3.04 7.30 19.69
N PRO A 368 -4.32 7.71 19.70
CA PRO A 368 -4.73 9.04 19.24
C PRO A 368 -3.98 10.15 19.98
N GLY A 369 -3.51 11.18 19.26
CA GLY A 369 -2.81 12.32 19.85
C GLY A 369 -1.33 12.12 20.16
N ILE A 370 -0.77 10.90 20.02
CA ILE A 370 0.66 10.66 20.30
C ILE A 370 1.57 11.21 19.21
N VAL A 371 1.19 11.03 17.95
CA VAL A 371 2.02 11.40 16.79
C VAL A 371 1.50 12.63 16.04
N ASP A 372 0.29 13.08 16.39
CA ASP A 372 -0.40 14.14 15.66
C ASP A 372 0.25 15.50 15.95
N GLY A 373 0.64 16.22 14.91
CA GLY A 373 1.28 17.55 15.02
C GLY A 373 2.80 17.53 15.27
N LEU A 374 3.44 16.35 15.25
CA LEU A 374 4.89 16.23 15.36
C LEU A 374 5.56 16.20 13.97
N ASP A 375 6.51 17.10 13.76
CA ASP A 375 7.12 17.34 12.45
C ASP A 375 8.14 16.27 12.06
N THR A 376 8.98 15.83 13.00
CA THR A 376 10.08 14.91 12.70
C THR A 376 9.76 13.46 13.04
N ALA A 377 10.38 12.53 12.30
CA ALA A 377 10.24 11.10 12.57
C ALA A 377 10.77 10.74 13.98
N ASP A 378 11.87 11.37 14.41
CA ASP A 378 12.49 11.11 15.71
C ASP A 378 11.57 11.51 16.87
N GLN A 379 10.92 12.67 16.78
CA GLN A 379 9.92 13.09 17.76
C GLN A 379 8.75 12.10 17.83
N ARG A 380 8.24 11.65 16.68
CA ARG A 380 7.15 10.68 16.63
C ARG A 380 7.54 9.34 17.24
N ARG A 381 8.72 8.81 16.92
CA ARG A 381 9.22 7.56 17.51
C ARG A 381 9.43 7.67 19.01
N ALA A 382 9.99 8.78 19.49
CA ALA A 382 10.16 9.05 20.92
C ALA A 382 8.79 9.13 21.64
N ALA A 383 7.80 9.79 21.04
CA ALA A 383 6.45 9.87 21.58
C ALA A 383 5.76 8.50 21.64
N ILE A 384 5.92 7.66 20.60
CA ILE A 384 5.41 6.27 20.61
C ILE A 384 6.08 5.48 21.75
N ALA A 385 7.41 5.53 21.85
CA ALA A 385 8.17 4.79 22.86
C ALA A 385 7.80 5.19 24.30
N ALA A 386 7.43 6.46 24.51
CA ALA A 386 6.99 6.98 25.81
C ALA A 386 5.48 6.78 26.07
N SER A 387 4.71 6.31 25.09
CA SER A 387 3.26 6.14 25.24
C SER A 387 2.90 4.83 25.95
N ASP A 388 1.63 4.71 26.34
CA ASP A 388 1.06 3.46 26.86
C ASP A 388 1.04 2.31 25.82
N LYS A 389 1.48 2.55 24.58
CA LYS A 389 1.59 1.54 23.54
C LYS A 389 2.90 1.73 22.75
N PRO A 390 4.03 1.31 23.32
CA PRO A 390 5.34 1.42 22.68
C PRO A 390 5.53 0.38 21.58
N ASP A 391 4.83 -0.76 21.65
CA ASP A 391 4.91 -1.87 20.71
C ASP A 391 3.55 -2.53 20.45
N CYS A 392 3.52 -3.43 19.48
CA CYS A 392 2.42 -4.37 19.27
C CYS A 392 2.97 -5.79 19.13
N LEU A 393 2.41 -6.74 19.86
CA LEU A 393 2.76 -8.15 19.70
C LEU A 393 1.98 -8.76 18.53
N ILE A 394 2.67 -9.43 17.60
CA ILE A 394 2.06 -10.27 16.58
C ILE A 394 2.36 -11.72 16.93
N VAL A 395 1.32 -12.53 17.14
CA VAL A 395 1.44 -13.96 17.35
C VAL A 395 0.97 -14.67 16.09
N ASP A 396 1.87 -15.39 15.44
CA ASP A 396 1.59 -16.15 14.22
C ASP A 396 1.62 -17.65 14.53
N LEU A 397 0.48 -18.33 14.34
CA LEU A 397 0.39 -19.75 14.61
C LEU A 397 0.75 -20.53 13.35
N VAL A 398 1.83 -21.32 13.46
CA VAL A 398 2.33 -22.16 12.37
C VAL A 398 2.27 -23.63 12.76
N GLY A 399 1.94 -24.49 11.82
CA GLY A 399 1.89 -25.94 12.04
C GLY A 399 3.22 -26.63 11.73
N ALA A 400 3.22 -27.96 11.74
CA ALA A 400 4.24 -28.80 11.12
C ALA A 400 4.15 -28.73 9.59
N THR A 401 4.30 -27.54 9.04
CA THR A 401 4.36 -27.30 7.60
C THR A 401 5.76 -26.91 7.20
N SER A 402 6.24 -27.42 6.07
CA SER A 402 7.40 -26.89 5.33
C SER A 402 7.09 -25.54 4.66
N LEU A 403 6.08 -24.83 5.16
CA LEU A 403 5.80 -23.46 4.76
C LEU A 403 6.86 -22.58 5.39
N GLU A 404 7.57 -21.85 4.54
CA GLU A 404 8.26 -20.66 5.01
C GLU A 404 7.23 -19.74 5.67
N PRO A 405 7.55 -19.12 6.82
CA PRO A 405 6.72 -18.10 7.41
C PRO A 405 6.28 -17.07 6.35
N CYS A 406 5.05 -16.56 6.44
CA CYS A 406 4.59 -15.47 5.56
C CYS A 406 5.34 -14.17 5.89
N GLY A 407 6.59 -14.08 5.44
CA GLY A 407 7.55 -13.07 5.88
C GLY A 407 8.01 -13.36 7.30
N SER A 408 9.28 -13.69 7.53
CA SER A 408 9.92 -13.45 8.84
C SER A 408 9.82 -11.96 9.22
N THR A 409 9.98 -11.60 10.50
CA THR A 409 10.07 -10.18 10.89
C THR A 409 11.12 -9.46 10.03
N VAL A 410 12.24 -10.12 9.75
CA VAL A 410 13.30 -9.59 8.88
C VAL A 410 12.81 -9.38 7.46
N GLU A 411 12.17 -10.37 6.82
CA GLU A 411 11.64 -10.24 5.45
C GLU A 411 10.60 -9.12 5.32
N ILE A 412 9.76 -8.92 6.35
CA ILE A 412 8.81 -7.82 6.36
C ILE A 412 9.55 -6.50 6.47
N TYR A 413 10.51 -6.39 7.40
CA TYR A 413 11.30 -5.18 7.64
C TYR A 413 12.28 -4.87 6.50
N ALA A 414 12.69 -5.87 5.73
CA ALA A 414 13.58 -5.75 4.58
C ALA A 414 12.82 -5.78 3.24
N ASP A 415 11.49 -5.55 3.25
CA ASP A 415 10.70 -5.50 2.03
C ASP A 415 11.25 -4.47 1.02
N GLY A 416 11.51 -4.92 -0.21
CA GLY A 416 12.14 -4.13 -1.27
C GLY A 416 13.67 -4.02 -1.18
N LYS A 417 14.32 -4.69 -0.22
CA LYS A 417 15.78 -4.83 -0.16
C LYS A 417 16.26 -6.04 -0.98
N PRO A 418 17.54 -6.07 -1.43
CA PRO A 418 18.12 -7.24 -2.09
C PRO A 418 18.09 -8.49 -1.19
N ASP A 419 17.88 -9.68 -1.76
CA ASP A 419 17.80 -10.96 -1.03
C ASP A 419 19.04 -11.24 -0.16
N GLU A 420 20.23 -10.80 -0.60
CA GLU A 420 21.48 -10.89 0.18
C GLU A 420 21.42 -10.11 1.50
N VAL A 421 20.72 -8.96 1.52
CA VAL A 421 20.51 -8.14 2.73
C VAL A 421 19.56 -8.86 3.66
N ILE A 422 18.47 -9.42 3.13
CA ILE A 422 17.48 -10.18 3.90
C ILE A 422 18.16 -11.37 4.58
N ALA A 423 18.91 -12.18 3.83
CA ALA A 423 19.61 -13.34 4.35
C ALA A 423 20.63 -12.99 5.44
N ARG A 424 21.41 -11.91 5.25
CA ARG A 424 22.39 -11.45 6.24
C ARG A 424 21.72 -10.90 7.50
N ALA A 425 20.66 -10.12 7.35
CA ALA A 425 19.91 -9.60 8.48
C ALA A 425 19.28 -10.72 9.32
N THR A 426 18.79 -11.79 8.68
CA THR A 426 18.28 -12.98 9.37
C THR A 426 19.36 -13.63 10.23
N GLN A 427 20.57 -13.79 9.71
CA GLN A 427 21.69 -14.33 10.47
C GLN A 427 22.06 -13.46 11.69
N ILE A 428 22.01 -12.13 11.54
CA ILE A 428 22.32 -11.20 12.65
C ILE A 428 21.27 -11.32 13.76
N VAL A 429 19.99 -11.45 13.41
CA VAL A 429 18.91 -11.66 14.39
C VAL A 429 19.04 -13.03 15.07
N GLU A 430 19.33 -14.08 14.32
CA GLU A 430 19.57 -15.43 14.88
C GLU A 430 20.79 -15.48 15.81
N ALA A 431 21.79 -14.63 15.57
CA ALA A 431 22.96 -14.47 16.43
C ALA A 431 22.68 -13.68 17.73
N GLY A 432 21.44 -13.21 17.94
CA GLY A 432 20.99 -12.61 19.20
C GLY A 432 20.70 -11.11 19.14
N GLU A 433 20.74 -10.46 17.97
CA GLU A 433 20.27 -9.08 17.82
C GLU A 433 18.74 -9.04 17.92
N THR A 434 18.22 -8.34 18.94
CA THR A 434 16.78 -8.23 19.18
C THR A 434 16.13 -7.13 18.36
N ASP A 435 16.90 -6.14 17.90
CA ASP A 435 16.43 -5.03 17.10
C ASP A 435 16.57 -5.34 15.60
N VAL A 436 15.47 -5.81 15.00
CA VAL A 436 15.42 -6.22 13.59
C VAL A 436 15.81 -5.08 12.63
N ILE A 437 15.49 -3.84 12.98
CA ILE A 437 15.83 -2.68 12.13
C ILE A 437 17.35 -2.49 12.12
N LYS A 438 17.99 -2.50 13.30
CA LYS A 438 19.45 -2.43 13.39
C LYS A 438 20.15 -3.58 12.69
N ALA A 439 19.58 -4.78 12.76
CA ALA A 439 20.12 -5.94 12.06
C ALA A 439 20.12 -5.72 10.54
N ILE A 440 19.07 -5.11 9.99
CA ILE A 440 18.98 -4.78 8.56
C ILE A 440 19.94 -3.66 8.18
N ASP A 441 19.97 -2.56 8.94
CA ASP A 441 20.89 -1.44 8.66
C ASP A 441 22.35 -1.92 8.67
N ARG A 442 22.71 -2.76 9.65
CA ARG A 442 24.01 -3.39 9.73
C ARG A 442 24.30 -4.32 8.55
N ALA A 443 23.33 -5.13 8.12
CA ALA A 443 23.48 -5.99 6.95
C ALA A 443 23.73 -5.17 5.68
N GLU A 444 23.03 -4.05 5.50
CA GLU A 444 23.26 -3.15 4.36
C GLU A 444 24.66 -2.55 4.38
N ASP A 445 25.11 -2.06 5.53
CA ASP A 445 26.45 -1.49 5.71
C ASP A 445 27.54 -2.54 5.45
N GLU A 446 27.38 -3.77 5.97
CA GLU A 446 28.31 -4.88 5.74
C GLU A 446 28.41 -5.21 4.24
N ILE A 447 27.28 -5.39 3.55
CA ILE A 447 27.24 -5.71 2.11
C ILE A 447 27.78 -4.56 1.26
N ALA A 448 27.44 -3.31 1.59
CA ALA A 448 27.96 -2.14 0.90
C ALA A 448 29.49 -2.04 1.02
N ASN A 449 30.03 -2.35 2.20
CA ASN A 449 31.47 -2.39 2.45
C ASN A 449 32.17 -3.54 1.71
N GLU A 450 31.58 -4.73 1.67
CA GLU A 450 32.06 -5.89 0.90
C GLU A 450 32.15 -5.53 -0.59
N LYS A 451 31.07 -5.01 -1.19
CA LYS A 451 31.04 -4.57 -2.60
C LYS A 451 32.04 -3.45 -2.90
N ARG A 452 32.26 -2.54 -1.95
CA ARG A 452 33.26 -1.47 -2.09
C ARG A 452 34.67 -2.05 -2.15
N LYS A 453 34.98 -3.05 -1.31
CA LYS A 453 36.28 -3.73 -1.28
C LYS A 453 36.53 -4.49 -2.58
N GLU A 454 35.56 -5.24 -3.07
CA GLU A 454 35.65 -5.96 -4.35
C GLU A 454 35.92 -5.03 -5.54
N ARG A 455 35.24 -3.88 -5.60
CA ARG A 455 35.49 -2.86 -6.64
C ARG A 455 36.92 -2.33 -6.59
N LEU A 456 37.46 -2.14 -5.39
CA LEU A 456 38.82 -1.63 -5.20
C LEU A 456 39.86 -2.68 -5.64
N GLU A 457 39.65 -3.95 -5.29
CA GLU A 457 40.51 -5.07 -5.71
C GLU A 457 40.47 -5.28 -7.23
N ALA A 458 39.28 -5.23 -7.85
CA ALA A 458 39.13 -5.30 -9.29
C ALA A 458 39.84 -4.13 -10.01
N ALA A 459 39.73 -2.91 -9.47
CA ALA A 459 40.43 -1.75 -10.01
C ALA A 459 41.96 -1.87 -9.88
N LEU A 460 42.46 -2.38 -8.75
CA LEU A 460 43.88 -2.63 -8.52
C LEU A 460 44.41 -3.67 -9.53
N GLU A 461 43.66 -4.73 -9.76
CA GLU A 461 44.04 -5.80 -10.70
C GLU A 461 44.01 -5.32 -12.16
N ALA A 462 43.01 -4.50 -12.53
CA ALA A 462 42.98 -3.84 -13.83
C ALA A 462 44.19 -2.92 -14.03
N ALA A 463 44.56 -2.13 -13.02
CA ALA A 463 45.74 -1.26 -13.07
C ALA A 463 47.05 -2.05 -13.22
N ARG A 464 47.17 -3.20 -12.54
CA ARG A 464 48.31 -4.12 -12.69
C ARG A 464 48.41 -4.66 -14.12
N LYS A 465 47.29 -5.07 -14.72
CA LYS A 465 47.24 -5.55 -16.11
C LYS A 465 47.65 -4.47 -17.12
N VAL A 466 47.16 -3.24 -16.96
CA VAL A 466 47.56 -2.11 -17.82
C VAL A 466 49.06 -1.85 -17.71
N THR A 467 49.60 -1.85 -16.49
CA THR A 467 51.04 -1.64 -16.25
C THR A 467 51.89 -2.75 -16.87
N ALA A 468 51.43 -4.01 -16.77
CA ALA A 468 52.09 -5.15 -17.39
C ALA A 468 52.06 -5.09 -18.92
N ASP A 469 50.93 -4.69 -19.52
CA ASP A 469 50.80 -4.54 -20.97
C ASP A 469 51.65 -3.37 -21.51
N MET A 470 51.72 -2.25 -20.78
CA MET A 470 52.65 -1.15 -21.09
C MET A 470 54.11 -1.62 -21.08
N ARG A 471 54.54 -2.40 -20.06
CA ARG A 471 55.89 -2.98 -20.02
C ARG A 471 56.15 -3.95 -21.17
N ARG A 472 55.14 -4.74 -21.57
CA ARG A 472 55.22 -5.64 -22.73
C ARG A 472 55.37 -4.86 -24.04
N ARG A 473 54.59 -3.80 -24.25
CA ARG A 473 54.67 -2.94 -25.45
C ARG A 473 55.98 -2.16 -25.54
N ALA A 474 56.50 -1.67 -24.41
CA ALA A 474 57.81 -1.02 -24.35
C ALA A 474 58.96 -1.98 -24.72
N ARG A 475 58.87 -3.27 -24.34
CA ARG A 475 59.82 -4.31 -24.80
C ARG A 475 59.73 -4.60 -26.30
N ILE A 476 58.55 -4.44 -26.91
CA ILE A 476 58.35 -4.66 -28.35
C ILE A 476 58.87 -3.47 -29.18
N GLN A 477 58.67 -2.23 -28.70
CA GLN A 477 59.16 -1.01 -29.38
C GLN A 477 60.69 -0.86 -29.40
N ALA A 478 61.42 -1.52 -28.49
CA ALA A 478 62.88 -1.51 -28.52
C ALA A 478 63.50 -2.35 -29.65
N ASN A 479 62.71 -3.16 -30.37
CA ASN A 479 63.22 -4.20 -31.28
C ASN A 479 62.87 -4.00 -32.78
N VAL A 480 62.46 -2.81 -33.22
CA VAL A 480 61.98 -2.62 -34.58
C VAL A 480 62.54 -1.35 -35.23
N GLN A 481 63.51 -1.51 -36.14
CA GLN A 481 63.97 -0.49 -37.10
C GLN A 481 63.25 -0.65 -38.44
N TYR A 482 62.62 0.41 -38.95
CA TYR A 482 62.40 0.60 -40.39
C TYR A 482 62.07 2.05 -40.77
N SER A 483 62.35 2.37 -42.02
CA SER A 483 62.24 3.68 -42.69
C SER A 483 60.98 3.79 -43.56
N GLU A 484 60.36 4.97 -43.60
CA GLU A 484 59.12 5.24 -44.34
C GLU A 484 59.36 6.22 -45.50
N PHE A 485 58.77 5.96 -46.68
CA PHE A 485 58.75 6.84 -47.85
C PHE A 485 57.36 7.47 -48.03
N GLN A 486 57.34 8.76 -48.35
CA GLN A 486 56.14 9.60 -48.48
C GLN A 486 55.67 9.71 -49.93
N VAL A 487 54.36 9.71 -50.17
CA VAL A 487 53.74 10.15 -51.44
C VAL A 487 52.55 11.06 -51.11
N ASN A 488 52.55 12.27 -51.69
CA ASN A 488 51.51 13.31 -51.55
C ASN A 488 50.86 13.62 -52.90
N GLN A 489 49.53 13.88 -52.88
CA GLN A 489 48.71 14.86 -53.66
C GLN A 489 47.29 14.27 -53.82
N GLY A 490 46.15 14.96 -53.61
CA GLY A 490 45.82 16.34 -53.27
C GLY A 490 44.28 16.54 -53.34
N HIS A 491 43.83 17.74 -52.95
CA HIS A 491 42.46 18.29 -52.90
C HIS A 491 41.62 18.03 -51.65
N GLY A 492 41.43 19.10 -50.87
CA GLY A 492 40.59 19.13 -49.68
C GLY A 492 39.23 19.77 -49.90
N LEU A 493 38.38 19.63 -48.87
CA LEU A 493 37.36 20.57 -48.43
C LEU A 493 36.98 20.22 -46.97
N GLY A 494 37.27 21.14 -46.05
CA GLY A 494 36.36 21.52 -44.95
C GLY A 494 36.24 20.67 -43.68
N GLN A 495 37.00 21.05 -42.64
CA GLN A 495 36.66 21.27 -41.20
C GLN A 495 35.87 20.17 -40.42
N VAL A 496 36.13 19.85 -39.14
CA VAL A 496 36.16 20.71 -37.94
C VAL A 496 36.93 20.01 -36.78
N SER A 497 37.43 20.87 -35.89
CA SER A 497 38.35 20.83 -34.75
C SER A 497 38.21 19.84 -33.57
N GLU A 498 39.37 19.69 -32.92
CA GLU A 498 39.65 19.30 -31.53
C GLU A 498 38.59 19.60 -30.46
N ARG A 499 38.29 18.59 -29.63
CA ARG A 499 38.07 18.75 -28.19
C ARG A 499 38.15 17.39 -27.47
N ALA A 500 39.29 17.11 -26.84
CA ALA A 500 39.47 15.98 -25.92
C ALA A 500 40.42 16.36 -24.78
N LYS A 501 39.98 17.27 -23.91
CA LYS A 501 40.52 17.49 -22.56
C LYS A 501 39.39 17.94 -21.64
N GLU A 502 38.82 17.01 -20.88
CA GLU A 502 38.19 17.20 -19.57
C GLU A 502 37.64 15.85 -19.08
N TRP A 503 38.38 15.16 -18.20
CA TRP A 503 37.91 13.97 -17.49
C TRP A 503 38.16 14.15 -15.99
N ALA A 504 37.40 15.08 -15.41
CA ALA A 504 37.09 15.16 -13.98
C ALA A 504 35.74 15.89 -13.86
N ALA A 505 34.88 15.38 -12.97
CA ALA A 505 33.50 15.82 -12.69
C ALA A 505 32.42 15.35 -13.69
N ASN A 506 31.87 14.15 -13.46
CA ASN A 506 30.49 13.80 -13.85
C ASN A 506 29.99 12.57 -13.07
N VAL A 507 29.47 12.79 -11.86
CA VAL A 507 28.26 12.08 -11.38
C VAL A 507 27.34 13.15 -10.82
N VAL A 508 26.69 13.85 -11.74
CA VAL A 508 25.52 14.69 -11.45
C VAL A 508 24.29 13.82 -11.67
N MET A 509 23.42 13.82 -10.66
CA MET A 509 22.08 13.23 -10.67
C MET A 509 21.30 13.61 -11.94
N PRO A 510 20.67 12.68 -12.68
CA PRO A 510 19.74 13.07 -13.72
C PRO A 510 18.36 13.27 -13.09
N PHE A 511 18.13 14.44 -12.48
CA PHE A 511 16.81 15.07 -12.64
C PHE A 511 16.76 15.64 -14.06
N GLY A 512 15.95 15.02 -14.94
CA GLY A 512 15.56 15.63 -16.21
C GLY A 512 15.58 14.69 -17.41
N LYS A 513 14.43 14.08 -17.68
CA LYS A 513 13.74 14.15 -18.98
C LYS A 513 12.29 13.73 -18.75
N PHE A 514 11.37 14.66 -18.92
CA PHE A 514 9.95 14.36 -19.15
C PHE A 514 9.88 13.44 -20.38
N LYS A 515 9.85 12.12 -20.15
CA LYS A 515 9.40 11.15 -21.15
C LYS A 515 7.90 11.02 -20.95
N GLY A 516 7.13 11.83 -21.67
CA GLY A 516 5.67 11.80 -21.67
C GLY A 516 5.06 13.15 -22.00
N GLU A 517 4.96 13.44 -23.31
CA GLU A 517 4.23 14.55 -23.96
C GLU A 517 4.58 15.99 -23.52
N ARG A 518 4.29 16.99 -24.37
CA ARG A 518 4.60 18.40 -24.04
C ARG A 518 3.58 18.90 -23.03
N LEU A 519 3.97 19.87 -22.17
CA LEU A 519 3.04 20.50 -21.23
C LEU A 519 1.82 21.12 -21.97
N GLY A 520 2.03 21.59 -23.20
CA GLY A 520 0.97 22.09 -24.08
C GLY A 520 0.00 21.04 -24.62
N ASP A 521 0.26 19.75 -24.42
CA ASP A 521 -0.68 18.67 -24.75
C ASP A 521 -1.56 18.30 -23.54
N ARG A 522 -1.31 18.93 -22.37
CA ARG A 522 -2.05 18.63 -21.13
C ARG A 522 -3.41 19.33 -21.11
N PRO A 523 -4.43 18.73 -20.50
CA PRO A 523 -5.75 19.35 -20.42
C PRO A 523 -5.75 20.56 -19.47
N ASP A 524 -6.65 21.51 -19.74
CA ASP A 524 -6.74 22.78 -19.00
C ASP A 524 -6.93 22.59 -17.50
N TRP A 525 -7.75 21.62 -17.09
CA TRP A 525 -7.98 21.33 -15.68
C TRP A 525 -6.67 21.02 -14.96
N HIS A 526 -5.75 20.34 -15.64
CA HIS A 526 -4.51 19.89 -15.04
C HIS A 526 -3.51 21.02 -14.90
N LEU A 527 -3.40 21.84 -15.94
CA LEU A 527 -2.59 23.05 -15.89
C LEU A 527 -3.12 24.01 -14.80
N LYS A 528 -4.45 24.11 -14.64
CA LYS A 528 -5.07 24.95 -13.60
C LYS A 528 -4.72 24.45 -12.21
N TYR A 529 -4.79 23.14 -12.00
CA TYR A 529 -4.36 22.54 -10.73
C TYR A 529 -2.88 22.84 -10.43
N LEU A 530 -1.97 22.56 -11.36
CA LEU A 530 -0.53 22.74 -11.16
C LEU A 530 -0.16 24.20 -10.89
N SER A 531 -0.76 25.14 -11.63
CA SER A 531 -0.51 26.57 -11.43
C SER A 531 -1.03 27.09 -10.09
N GLN A 532 -2.21 26.65 -9.65
CA GLN A 532 -2.82 27.10 -8.39
C GLN A 532 -2.22 26.46 -7.15
N LYS A 533 -1.93 25.16 -7.21
CA LYS A 533 -1.50 24.36 -6.04
C LYS A 533 0.00 24.27 -5.90
N MET A 534 0.76 24.47 -6.98
CA MET A 534 2.23 24.42 -6.98
C MET A 534 2.88 25.67 -7.57
N PRO A 535 2.43 26.91 -7.24
CA PRO A 535 2.85 28.13 -7.92
C PRO A 535 4.36 28.41 -7.81
N ASN A 536 4.99 27.92 -6.75
CA ASN A 536 6.42 28.15 -6.47
C ASN A 536 7.35 27.15 -7.17
N THR A 537 6.80 26.09 -7.76
CA THR A 537 7.56 25.05 -8.46
C THR A 537 7.83 25.45 -9.92
N LYS A 538 8.86 24.84 -10.55
CA LYS A 538 9.12 25.04 -11.99
C LYS A 538 7.92 24.62 -12.85
N ILE A 539 7.23 23.54 -12.46
CA ILE A 539 6.08 23.01 -13.21
C ILE A 539 4.84 23.89 -13.08
N GLY A 540 4.54 24.43 -11.90
CA GLY A 540 3.40 25.33 -11.70
C GLY A 540 3.55 26.64 -12.46
N ARG A 541 4.76 27.22 -12.48
CA ARG A 541 5.05 28.40 -13.31
C ARG A 541 4.89 28.12 -14.81
N ALA A 542 5.39 26.98 -15.28
CA ALA A 542 5.24 26.59 -16.68
C ALA A 542 3.75 26.37 -17.05
N ALA A 543 2.96 25.78 -16.16
CA ALA A 543 1.53 25.56 -16.37
C ALA A 543 0.73 26.88 -16.43
N ALA A 544 1.09 27.86 -15.60
CA ALA A 544 0.48 29.19 -15.63
C ALA A 544 0.75 29.92 -16.97
N THR A 545 1.99 29.84 -17.46
CA THR A 545 2.36 30.42 -18.76
C THR A 545 1.60 29.77 -19.91
N GLU A 546 1.49 28.44 -19.92
CA GLU A 546 0.76 27.69 -20.95
C GLU A 546 -0.74 28.06 -20.97
N LEU A 547 -1.38 28.13 -19.80
CA LEU A 547 -2.78 28.57 -19.68
C LEU A 547 -3.01 29.99 -20.16
N ALA A 548 -2.09 30.90 -19.84
CA ALA A 548 -2.16 32.28 -20.33
C ALA A 548 -2.07 32.31 -21.86
N GLY A 549 -1.19 31.50 -22.45
CA GLY A 549 -1.07 31.34 -23.90
C GLY A 549 -2.34 30.80 -24.57
N ARG A 550 -3.05 29.87 -23.93
CA ARG A 550 -4.34 29.33 -24.42
C ARG A 550 -5.51 30.29 -24.30
N SER A 551 -5.46 31.21 -23.34
CA SER A 551 -6.52 32.21 -23.11
C SER A 551 -6.37 33.44 -24.02
N SER A 552 -5.22 33.58 -24.70
CA SER A 552 -4.89 34.67 -25.63
C SER A 552 -5.11 34.34 -27.11
N VAL A 553 -5.61 33.14 -27.41
CA VAL A 553 -6.03 32.66 -28.74
C VAL A 553 -7.55 32.47 -28.69
#